data_AF-J0YM35-F1
#
_entry.id   AF-J0YM35-F1
#
_cell.length_a   1.000
_cell.length_b   1.000
_cell.length_c   1.000
_cell.angle_alpha   90.00
_cell.angle_beta   90.00
_cell.angle_gamma   90.00
#
_symmetry.space_group_name_H-M   'P 1'
#
loop_
_entity.id
_entity.type
_entity.pdbx_description
1 polymer ?
#
loop_
_entity_poly.entity_id
_entity_poly.type
_entity_poly.pdbx_seq_one_letter_code
_entity_poly.pdbx_strand_id
1 'polypeptide(L)'
;MALCPLFDHHYAPMVLLKTVIGYVFMERHWQMVTERLSTAVVHDISAIIDIIETYPQQDNYEDIKRIAQQRMGLNIAILPPTPLPPPGPKPFFAILDYFLSEEITRQINRPFWIDTVGDSNLVEIRIHLGHNILRVFALRSQAYASNTTIF
;
A
#
# COMPACT_ATOMS: atom_id res chain seq x y z
N MET A 1 60.78 -9.81 -0.58
CA MET A 1 60.49 -11.23 -0.85
C MET A 1 59.93 -11.81 0.43
N ALA A 2 58.65 -12.14 0.61
CA ALA A 2 57.48 -12.10 -0.26
C ALA A 2 56.26 -11.82 0.64
N LEU A 3 55.39 -10.88 0.23
CA LEU A 3 54.04 -10.78 0.77
C LEU A 3 53.23 -11.93 0.14
N CYS A 4 52.72 -12.85 0.95
CA CYS A 4 51.78 -13.88 0.52
C CYS A 4 50.48 -13.69 1.33
N PRO A 5 49.38 -13.19 0.74
CA PRO A 5 48.10 -13.17 1.41
C PRO A 5 47.41 -14.51 1.14
N LEU A 6 47.60 -15.48 2.04
CA LEU A 6 46.75 -16.67 2.09
C LEU A 6 45.47 -16.30 2.84
N PHE A 7 44.61 -15.52 2.17
CA PHE A 7 43.20 -15.44 2.56
C PHE A 7 42.57 -16.79 2.26
N ASP A 8 42.15 -17.43 3.33
CA ASP A 8 41.76 -18.83 3.43
C ASP A 8 40.45 -19.11 2.63
N HIS A 9 40.56 -19.89 1.56
CA HIS A 9 39.45 -20.24 0.65
C HIS A 9 38.29 -21.01 1.33
N HIS A 10 38.46 -21.48 2.56
CA HIS A 10 37.48 -22.29 3.29
C HIS A 10 36.29 -21.48 3.85
N TYR A 11 36.41 -20.17 4.03
CA TYR A 11 35.32 -19.34 4.58
C TYR A 11 34.43 -18.70 3.51
N ALA A 12 34.90 -18.62 2.26
CA ALA A 12 34.16 -18.02 1.17
C ALA A 12 32.77 -18.66 0.94
N PRO A 13 32.61 -20.00 0.96
CA PRO A 13 31.30 -20.63 0.80
C PRO A 13 30.34 -20.30 1.97
N MET A 14 30.87 -20.25 3.18
CA MET A 14 30.08 -19.97 4.39
C MET A 14 29.59 -18.51 4.40
N VAL A 15 30.45 -17.56 4.04
CA VAL A 15 30.11 -16.14 3.97
C VAL A 15 29.11 -15.89 2.85
N LEU A 16 29.29 -16.50 1.67
CA LEU A 16 28.32 -16.41 0.57
C LEU A 16 26.95 -16.92 0.97
N LEU A 17 26.87 -18.10 1.59
CA LEU A 17 25.60 -18.66 2.05
C LEU A 17 24.93 -17.74 3.08
N LYS A 18 25.68 -17.18 4.04
CA LYS A 18 25.14 -16.25 5.03
C LYS A 18 24.58 -14.98 4.41
N THR A 19 25.26 -14.40 3.42
CA THR A 19 24.80 -13.22 2.70
C THR A 19 23.51 -13.51 1.93
N VAL A 20 23.43 -14.65 1.24
CA VAL A 20 22.24 -15.07 0.50
C VAL A 20 21.05 -15.29 1.45
N ILE A 21 21.26 -15.99 2.57
CA ILE A 21 20.19 -16.21 3.57
C ILE A 21 19.72 -14.87 4.16
N GLY A 22 20.64 -13.97 4.50
CA GLY A 22 20.29 -12.63 4.99
C GLY A 22 19.47 -11.83 3.98
N TYR A 23 19.86 -11.87 2.70
CA TYR A 23 19.13 -11.20 1.62
C TYR A 23 17.71 -11.75 1.46
N VAL A 24 17.55 -13.07 1.38
CA VAL A 24 16.21 -13.71 1.24
C VAL A 24 15.33 -13.43 2.44
N PHE A 25 15.88 -13.44 3.66
CA PHE A 25 15.13 -13.12 4.87
C PHE A 25 14.62 -11.67 4.86
N MET A 26 15.49 -10.72 4.51
CA MET A 26 15.08 -9.31 4.40
C MET A 26 13.97 -9.15 3.38
N GLU A 27 14.15 -9.68 2.15
CA GLU A 27 13.14 -9.65 1.10
C GLU A 27 11.79 -10.21 1.58
N ARG A 28 11.80 -11.37 2.24
CA ARG A 28 10.59 -11.99 2.79
C ARG A 28 9.95 -11.15 3.90
N HIS A 29 10.76 -10.53 4.75
CA HIS A 29 10.28 -9.63 5.81
C HIS A 29 9.55 -8.42 5.23
N TRP A 30 10.16 -7.75 4.23
CA TRP A 30 9.55 -6.60 3.55
C TRP A 30 8.21 -6.95 2.90
N GLN A 31 8.11 -8.13 2.26
CA GLN A 31 6.86 -8.63 1.70
C GLN A 31 5.77 -8.79 2.77
N MET A 32 6.08 -9.45 3.89
CA MET A 32 5.11 -9.68 4.97
C MET A 32 4.65 -8.38 5.65
N VAL A 33 5.54 -7.40 5.82
CA VAL A 33 5.15 -6.10 6.40
C VAL A 33 4.25 -5.34 5.44
N THR A 34 4.56 -5.35 4.14
CA THR A 34 3.74 -4.70 3.11
C THR A 34 2.36 -5.31 3.01
N GLU A 35 2.27 -6.65 3.00
CA GLU A 35 1.01 -7.40 3.02
C GLU A 35 0.14 -6.96 4.20
N ARG A 36 0.67 -7.01 5.43
CA ARG A 36 -0.07 -6.62 6.64
C ARG A 36 -0.56 -5.17 6.61
N LEU A 37 0.28 -4.24 6.16
CA LEU A 37 -0.08 -2.83 6.06
C LEU A 37 -1.17 -2.61 5.01
N SER A 38 -1.06 -3.27 3.85
CA SER A 38 -2.08 -3.24 2.81
C SER A 38 -3.40 -3.82 3.31
N THR A 39 -3.38 -4.98 3.95
CA THR A 39 -4.57 -5.61 4.52
C THR A 39 -5.27 -4.70 5.54
N ALA A 40 -4.51 -4.04 6.42
CA ALA A 40 -5.07 -3.12 7.42
C ALA A 40 -5.76 -1.90 6.78
N VAL A 41 -5.09 -1.24 5.82
CA VAL A 41 -5.68 -0.09 5.11
C VAL A 41 -6.93 -0.50 4.33
N VAL A 42 -6.92 -1.65 3.65
CA VAL A 42 -8.10 -2.12 2.91
C VAL A 42 -9.25 -2.49 3.86
N HIS A 43 -8.94 -3.05 5.02
CA HIS A 43 -9.96 -3.33 6.05
C HIS A 43 -10.65 -2.06 6.53
N ASP A 44 -9.88 -1.01 6.81
CA ASP A 44 -10.41 0.30 7.18
C ASP A 44 -11.28 0.91 6.08
N ILE A 45 -10.85 0.81 4.81
CA ILE A 45 -11.63 1.24 3.65
C ILE A 45 -12.93 0.43 3.53
N SER A 46 -12.88 -0.90 3.70
CA SER A 46 -14.07 -1.76 3.67
C SER A 46 -15.07 -1.36 4.74
N ALA A 47 -14.60 -1.10 5.97
CA ALA A 47 -15.45 -0.62 7.05
C ALA A 47 -16.12 0.73 6.72
N ILE A 48 -15.40 1.66 6.09
CA ILE A 48 -15.99 2.93 5.62
C ILE A 48 -17.06 2.67 4.55
N ILE A 49 -16.82 1.77 3.59
CA ILE A 49 -17.78 1.42 2.56
C ILE A 49 -19.05 0.83 3.18
N ASP A 50 -18.92 -0.12 4.11
CA ASP A 50 -20.05 -0.75 4.79
C ASP A 50 -20.90 0.28 5.55
N ILE A 51 -20.25 1.24 6.22
CA ILE A 51 -20.93 2.34 6.92
C ILE A 51 -21.70 3.22 5.92
N ILE A 52 -21.09 3.59 4.80
CA ILE A 52 -21.72 4.43 3.76
C ILE A 52 -22.92 3.73 3.13
N GLU A 53 -22.81 2.42 2.86
CA GLU A 53 -23.88 1.63 2.23
C GLU A 53 -25.03 1.32 3.21
N THR A 54 -24.71 1.08 4.49
CA THR A 54 -25.70 0.77 5.53
C THR A 54 -26.46 2.00 6.00
N TYR A 55 -25.77 3.15 6.10
CA TYR A 55 -26.31 4.40 6.61
C TYR A 55 -26.14 5.53 5.59
N PRO A 56 -26.94 5.56 4.52
CA PRO A 56 -26.91 6.64 3.55
C PRO A 56 -27.37 7.95 4.24
N GLN A 57 -26.40 8.77 4.65
CA GLN A 57 -26.66 10.08 5.25
C GLN A 57 -27.19 11.03 4.18
N GLN A 58 -28.29 11.74 4.50
CA GLN A 58 -29.00 12.57 3.53
C GLN A 58 -28.28 13.87 3.16
N ASP A 59 -27.39 14.41 4.00
CA ASP A 59 -26.85 15.76 3.74
C ASP A 59 -25.35 15.99 3.96
N ASN A 60 -24.61 15.21 4.77
CA ASN A 60 -23.15 15.37 4.81
C ASN A 60 -22.41 14.21 5.49
N TYR A 61 -21.42 13.65 4.79
CA TYR A 61 -20.58 12.55 5.29
C TYR A 61 -19.50 13.00 6.31
N GLU A 62 -19.71 14.11 7.02
CA GLU A 62 -18.70 14.73 7.89
C GLU A 62 -18.30 13.85 9.06
N ASP A 63 -19.25 13.13 9.67
CA ASP A 63 -18.93 12.20 10.74
C ASP A 63 -18.05 11.05 10.26
N ILE A 64 -18.32 10.54 9.06
CA ILE A 64 -17.55 9.45 8.46
C ILE A 64 -16.16 9.96 8.08
N LYS A 65 -16.05 11.16 7.49
CA LYS A 65 -14.75 11.81 7.21
C LYS A 65 -13.93 11.99 8.49
N ARG A 66 -14.56 12.49 9.56
CA ARG A 66 -13.93 12.68 10.86
C ARG A 66 -13.44 11.36 11.45
N ILE A 67 -14.26 10.30 11.39
CA ILE A 67 -13.89 8.97 11.89
C ILE A 67 -12.72 8.40 11.08
N ALA A 68 -12.80 8.45 9.75
CA ALA A 68 -11.73 7.99 8.86
C ALA A 68 -10.40 8.70 9.19
N GLN A 69 -10.44 10.02 9.36
CA GLN A 69 -9.23 10.77 9.67
C GLN A 69 -8.69 10.48 11.08
N GLN A 70 -9.56 10.48 12.10
CA GLN A 70 -9.14 10.39 13.51
C GLN A 70 -8.82 8.97 13.97
N ARG A 71 -9.46 7.95 13.39
CA ARG A 71 -9.31 6.55 13.82
C ARG A 71 -8.44 5.73 12.86
N MET A 72 -8.55 5.99 11.56
CA MET A 72 -7.89 5.20 10.52
C MET A 72 -6.73 5.97 9.88
N GLY A 73 -6.59 7.26 10.14
CA GLY A 73 -5.56 8.09 9.51
C GLY A 73 -5.79 8.30 8.01
N LEU A 74 -7.02 8.09 7.53
CA LEU A 74 -7.42 8.19 6.14
C LEU A 74 -8.18 9.50 5.89
N ASN A 75 -7.83 10.21 4.82
CA ASN A 75 -8.63 11.34 4.36
C ASN A 75 -9.55 10.88 3.23
N ILE A 76 -10.85 11.11 3.35
CA ILE A 76 -11.84 10.61 2.38
C ILE A 76 -12.69 11.72 1.80
N ALA A 77 -13.16 11.50 0.57
CA ALA A 77 -14.17 12.31 -0.08
C ALA A 77 -15.14 11.40 -0.85
N ILE A 78 -16.43 11.71 -0.78
CA ILE A 78 -17.44 11.08 -1.64
C ILE A 78 -17.69 12.00 -2.82
N LEU A 79 -17.42 11.50 -4.02
CA LEU A 79 -17.53 12.23 -5.27
C LEU A 79 -18.75 11.73 -6.06
N PRO A 80 -19.35 12.58 -6.90
CA PRO A 80 -20.39 12.15 -7.83
C PRO A 80 -19.87 11.06 -8.79
N PRO A 81 -20.77 10.24 -9.35
CA PRO A 81 -20.40 9.16 -10.25
C PRO A 81 -19.80 9.74 -11.52
N THR A 82 -18.49 9.63 -11.63
CA THR A 82 -17.72 9.96 -12.82
C THR A 82 -16.92 8.73 -13.22
N PRO A 83 -16.64 8.52 -14.51
CA PRO A 83 -15.78 7.40 -14.90
C PRO A 83 -14.41 7.53 -14.20
N LEU A 84 -13.88 6.41 -13.73
CA LEU A 84 -12.53 6.38 -13.19
C LEU A 84 -11.56 6.88 -14.26
N PRO A 85 -10.57 7.73 -13.90
CA PRO A 85 -9.58 8.19 -14.86
C PRO A 85 -8.83 7.00 -15.46
N PRO A 86 -8.30 7.14 -16.69
CA PRO A 86 -7.45 6.09 -17.26
C PRO A 86 -6.27 5.83 -16.29
N PRO A 87 -5.81 4.57 -16.15
CA PRO A 87 -4.63 4.28 -15.35
C PRO A 87 -3.46 5.13 -15.89
N GLY A 88 -2.87 5.93 -15.00
CA GLY A 88 -1.69 6.72 -15.34
C GLY A 88 -0.50 5.83 -15.69
N PRO A 89 0.57 6.38 -16.30
CA PRO A 89 1.83 5.66 -16.45
C PRO A 89 2.32 5.24 -15.07
N LYS A 90 2.21 3.94 -14.76
CA LYS A 90 2.59 3.41 -13.46
C LYS A 90 4.12 3.54 -13.28
N PRO A 91 4.62 4.28 -12.28
CA PRO A 91 6.02 4.15 -11.91
C PRO A 91 6.30 2.69 -11.49
N PHE A 92 7.52 2.22 -11.70
CA PHE A 92 7.95 0.81 -11.61
C PHE A 92 7.78 0.11 -10.23
N PHE A 93 7.03 0.68 -9.27
CA PHE A 93 6.75 0.07 -7.96
C PHE A 93 5.60 -0.96 -8.04
N ALA A 94 5.75 -1.98 -8.88
CA ALA A 94 4.75 -3.01 -9.14
C ALA A 94 4.35 -3.86 -7.91
N ILE A 95 5.16 -3.85 -6.83
CA ILE A 95 4.85 -4.56 -5.58
C ILE A 95 3.78 -3.82 -4.75
N LEU A 96 3.74 -2.48 -4.80
CA LEU A 96 2.77 -1.66 -4.07
C LEU A 96 1.36 -1.93 -4.58
N ASP A 97 1.23 -1.89 -5.91
CA ASP A 97 -0.01 -2.18 -6.58
C ASP A 97 -0.45 -3.62 -6.32
N TYR A 98 0.48 -4.58 -6.25
CA TYR A 98 0.11 -5.99 -6.16
C TYR A 98 -0.69 -6.30 -4.89
N PHE A 99 -0.11 -6.09 -3.70
CA PHE A 99 -0.78 -6.46 -2.44
C PHE A 99 -2.02 -5.61 -2.17
N LEU A 100 -1.94 -4.30 -2.42
CA LEU A 100 -3.07 -3.40 -2.21
C LEU A 100 -4.22 -3.71 -3.18
N SER A 101 -3.91 -3.95 -4.46
CA SER A 101 -4.92 -4.34 -5.45
C SER A 101 -5.50 -5.71 -5.17
N GLU A 102 -4.67 -6.68 -4.75
CA GLU A 102 -5.11 -8.01 -4.37
C GLU A 102 -6.08 -7.94 -3.19
N GLU A 103 -5.74 -7.17 -2.16
CA GLU A 103 -6.59 -6.98 -0.99
C GLU A 103 -7.89 -6.25 -1.32
N ILE A 104 -7.85 -5.19 -2.13
CA ILE A 104 -9.07 -4.49 -2.60
C ILE A 104 -9.95 -5.45 -3.40
N THR A 105 -9.35 -6.25 -4.30
CA THR A 105 -10.10 -7.23 -5.09
C THR A 105 -10.73 -8.30 -4.19
N ARG A 106 -9.98 -8.78 -3.19
CA ARG A 106 -10.40 -9.84 -2.28
C ARG A 106 -11.50 -9.38 -1.31
N GLN A 107 -11.36 -8.21 -0.71
CA GLN A 107 -12.24 -7.72 0.36
C GLN A 107 -13.40 -6.86 -0.17
N ILE A 108 -13.13 -5.99 -1.15
CA ILE A 108 -14.09 -4.99 -1.64
C ILE A 108 -14.75 -5.45 -2.95
N ASN A 109 -13.96 -6.04 -3.87
CA ASN A 109 -14.45 -6.60 -5.14
C ASN A 109 -15.28 -5.59 -5.98
N ARG A 110 -14.83 -4.34 -6.06
CA ARG A 110 -15.44 -3.27 -6.88
C ARG A 110 -14.41 -2.65 -7.82
N PRO A 111 -14.83 -2.02 -8.93
CA PRO A 111 -13.90 -1.28 -9.79
C PRO A 111 -13.16 -0.21 -8.99
N PHE A 112 -11.83 -0.21 -9.09
CA PHE A 112 -10.98 0.71 -8.35
C PHE A 112 -9.86 1.27 -9.23
N TRP A 113 -9.28 2.37 -8.77
CA TRP A 113 -8.11 3.01 -9.36
C TRP A 113 -7.18 3.44 -8.24
N ILE A 114 -5.89 3.19 -8.42
CA ILE A 114 -4.84 3.58 -7.48
C ILE A 114 -3.90 4.51 -8.23
N ASP A 115 -3.53 5.59 -7.59
CA ASP A 115 -2.50 6.50 -8.08
C ASP A 115 -1.59 6.96 -6.95
N THR A 116 -0.31 6.84 -7.21
CA THR A 116 0.70 7.50 -6.39
C THR A 116 0.80 8.92 -6.90
N VAL A 117 0.24 9.88 -6.14
CA VAL A 117 0.23 11.29 -6.54
C VAL A 117 1.68 11.80 -6.64
N GLY A 118 2.32 11.68 -7.80
CA GLY A 118 3.71 12.11 -8.07
C GLY A 118 4.74 11.71 -6.99
N ASP A 119 5.63 12.67 -6.65
CA ASP A 119 6.64 12.57 -5.58
C ASP A 119 6.07 12.70 -4.15
N SER A 120 4.74 12.67 -3.98
CA SER A 120 4.15 12.80 -2.65
C SER A 120 4.16 11.48 -1.86
N ASN A 121 4.15 11.60 -0.54
CA ASN A 121 4.01 10.48 0.40
C ASN A 121 2.55 9.99 0.53
N LEU A 122 1.71 10.26 -0.47
CA LEU A 122 0.28 9.92 -0.48
C LEU A 122 -0.03 8.94 -1.60
N VAL A 123 -0.93 8.00 -1.28
CA VAL A 123 -1.56 7.10 -2.23
C VAL A 123 -3.02 7.48 -2.32
N GLU A 124 -3.47 7.77 -3.53
CA GLU A 124 -4.86 8.01 -3.84
C GLU A 124 -5.51 6.71 -4.29
N ILE A 125 -6.62 6.34 -3.65
CA ILE A 125 -7.41 5.17 -3.99
C ILE A 125 -8.82 5.66 -4.30
N ARG A 126 -9.35 5.29 -5.47
CA ARG A 126 -10.73 5.56 -5.87
C ARG A 126 -11.47 4.25 -6.04
N ILE A 127 -12.63 4.14 -5.43
CA ILE A 127 -13.47 2.94 -5.48
C ILE A 127 -14.87 3.32 -5.94
N HIS A 128 -15.36 2.63 -6.96
CA HIS A 128 -16.70 2.86 -7.50
C HIS A 128 -17.75 2.13 -6.66
N LEU A 129 -18.62 2.89 -5.98
CA LEU A 129 -19.70 2.37 -5.13
C LEU A 129 -21.05 2.23 -5.87
N GLY A 130 -21.02 2.28 -7.20
CA GLY A 130 -22.22 2.20 -8.05
C GLY A 130 -22.84 3.57 -8.32
N HIS A 131 -23.22 4.29 -7.27
CA HIS A 131 -23.84 5.62 -7.41
C HIS A 131 -22.87 6.77 -7.16
N ASN A 132 -21.77 6.51 -6.45
CA ASN A 132 -20.77 7.50 -6.07
C ASN A 132 -19.36 6.89 -6.19
N ILE A 133 -18.32 7.73 -6.12
CA ILE A 133 -16.93 7.28 -5.96
C ILE A 133 -16.47 7.62 -4.55
N LEU A 134 -15.97 6.62 -3.84
CA LEU A 134 -15.18 6.85 -2.63
C LEU A 134 -13.74 7.14 -3.03
N ARG A 135 -13.28 8.35 -2.74
CA ARG A 135 -11.89 8.75 -2.87
C ARG A 135 -11.24 8.71 -1.50
N VAL A 136 -10.12 8.01 -1.39
CA VAL A 136 -9.34 7.82 -0.17
C VAL A 136 -7.92 8.27 -0.42
N PHE A 137 -7.35 9.02 0.51
CA PHE A 137 -5.94 9.31 0.59
C PHE A 137 -5.36 8.65 1.83
N ALA A 138 -4.39 7.78 1.62
CA ALA A 138 -3.61 7.14 2.67
C ALA A 138 -2.16 7.63 2.60
N LEU A 139 -1.48 7.67 3.75
CA LEU A 139 -0.03 7.80 3.72
C LEU A 139 0.56 6.52 3.15
N ARG A 140 1.57 6.70 2.31
CA ARG A 140 2.40 5.64 1.75
C ARG A 140 2.90 4.65 2.79
N SER A 141 3.39 5.15 3.92
CA SER A 141 3.86 4.35 5.06
C SER A 141 2.76 3.57 5.81
N GLN A 142 1.49 3.93 5.63
CA GLN A 142 0.36 3.18 6.19
C GLN A 142 -0.01 1.99 5.30
N ALA A 143 0.06 2.15 3.98
CA ALA A 143 -0.27 1.09 3.03
C ALA A 143 0.90 0.12 2.80
N TYR A 144 2.14 0.53 3.04
CA TYR A 144 3.31 -0.32 2.88
C TYR A 144 4.53 0.13 3.69
N ALA A 145 5.51 -0.78 3.80
CA ALA A 145 6.80 -0.47 4.40
C ALA A 145 7.60 0.41 3.43
N SER A 146 7.56 1.73 3.63
CA SER A 146 8.30 2.65 2.79
C SER A 146 9.79 2.28 2.82
N ASN A 147 10.41 2.07 1.66
CA ASN A 147 11.85 2.21 1.56
C ASN A 147 12.14 3.68 1.90
N THR A 148 12.42 3.98 3.16
CA THR A 148 13.18 5.17 3.48
C THR A 148 14.52 4.96 2.80
N THR A 149 14.72 5.70 1.71
CA THR A 149 16.06 6.01 1.23
C THR A 149 16.77 6.65 2.42
N ILE A 150 17.57 5.85 3.11
CA ILE A 150 18.80 6.31 3.72
C ILE A 150 19.66 6.83 2.57
N PHE A 151 19.37 8.02 2.03
CA PHE A 151 20.24 8.97 1.31
C PHE A 151 19.47 10.26 1.03
#